data_AF-A0A7C4G032-F1
#
_entry.id   AF-A0A7C4G032-F1
#
_cell.length_a   1.000
_cell.length_b   1.000
_cell.length_c   1.000
_cell.angle_alpha   90.00
_cell.angle_beta   90.00
_cell.angle_gamma   90.00
#
_symmetry.space_group_name_H-M   'P 1'
#
loop_
_entity.id
_entity.type
_entity.pdbx_description
1 polymer ?
#
loop_
_entity_poly.entity_id
_entity_poly.type
_entity_poly.pdbx_seq_one_letter_code
_entity_poly.pdbx_strand_id
1 'polypeptide(L)'
;MAAAAFRRAAQGGLRLAEARARRGVTLREISDATKISLRFLEAIEAEEFEKLPGGVFAVSYLKQYAAAIGYPEQDLVEAGRARLGLAGEAAGPMKDERRLRSLLGFPLF
;
A
#
# COMPACT_ATOMS: atom_id res chain seq x y z
N MET A 1 -23.73 -17.16 -0.68
CA MET A 1 -22.75 -17.66 -1.68
C MET A 1 -22.31 -16.52 -2.59
N ALA A 2 -21.20 -15.83 -2.26
CA ALA A 2 -20.57 -14.85 -3.16
C ALA A 2 -19.08 -14.64 -2.84
N ALA A 3 -18.32 -15.72 -2.60
CA ALA A 3 -16.90 -15.65 -2.20
C ALA A 3 -15.99 -16.50 -3.12
N ALA A 4 -16.33 -16.60 -4.41
CA ALA A 4 -15.67 -17.55 -5.33
C ALA A 4 -15.18 -16.94 -6.67
N ALA A 5 -15.00 -15.61 -6.77
CA ALA A 5 -14.34 -14.99 -7.93
C ALA A 5 -12.81 -14.81 -7.74
N PHE A 6 -12.23 -15.50 -6.76
CA PHE A 6 -10.92 -15.22 -6.15
C PHE A 6 -9.66 -15.55 -6.99
N ARG A 7 -9.68 -16.21 -8.16
CA ARG A 7 -8.45 -16.97 -8.50
C ARG A 7 -7.94 -17.05 -9.95
N ARG A 8 -8.08 -16.02 -10.80
CA ARG A 8 -7.59 -16.16 -12.20
C ARG A 8 -6.69 -15.09 -12.83
N ALA A 9 -6.28 -14.03 -12.11
CA ALA A 9 -5.24 -13.11 -12.61
C ALA A 9 -3.81 -13.45 -12.10
N ALA A 10 -3.69 -14.43 -11.20
CA ALA A 10 -2.48 -14.74 -10.44
C ALA A 10 -1.54 -15.75 -11.12
N GLN A 11 -1.13 -15.54 -12.37
CA GLN A 11 -0.06 -16.36 -12.98
C GLN A 11 1.31 -15.68 -12.96
N GLY A 12 1.41 -14.47 -12.42
CA GLY A 12 2.67 -13.84 -12.02
C GLY A 12 2.39 -12.74 -11.01
N GLY A 13 2.68 -12.99 -9.73
CA GLY A 13 2.61 -11.94 -8.72
C GLY A 13 3.58 -10.81 -9.04
N LEU A 14 3.37 -9.64 -8.44
CA LEU A 14 4.18 -8.44 -8.62
C LEU A 14 5.62 -8.61 -8.11
N ARG A 15 5.88 -9.66 -7.30
CA ARG A 15 7.20 -10.01 -6.73
C ARG A 15 7.86 -8.83 -6.01
N LEU A 16 7.06 -8.03 -5.31
CA LEU A 16 7.51 -6.80 -4.66
C LEU A 16 8.59 -7.07 -3.60
N ALA A 17 8.46 -8.14 -2.82
CA ALA A 17 9.48 -8.57 -1.86
C ALA A 17 10.82 -8.91 -2.53
N GLU A 18 10.81 -9.58 -3.70
CA GLU A 18 12.03 -9.84 -4.46
C GLU A 18 12.65 -8.55 -5.01
N ALA A 19 11.82 -7.63 -5.52
CA ALA A 19 12.27 -6.35 -6.03
C ALA A 19 12.91 -5.51 -4.91
N ARG A 20 12.29 -5.46 -3.72
CA ARG A 20 12.86 -4.84 -2.53
C ARG A 20 14.19 -5.48 -2.13
N ALA A 21 14.24 -6.81 -2.08
CA ALA A 21 15.46 -7.54 -1.73
C ALA A 21 16.61 -7.24 -2.71
N ARG A 22 16.34 -7.18 -4.02
CA ARG A 22 17.32 -6.76 -5.05
C ARG A 22 17.79 -5.32 -4.85
N ARG A 23 16.92 -4.44 -4.36
CA ARG A 23 17.27 -3.05 -4.03
C ARG A 23 18.11 -2.94 -2.76
N GLY A 24 18.13 -3.97 -1.91
CA GLY A 24 18.90 -4.02 -0.68
C GLY A 24 18.33 -3.18 0.47
N VAL A 25 17.04 -2.83 0.42
CA VAL A 25 16.38 -2.03 1.47
C VAL A 25 15.44 -2.89 2.32
N THR A 26 15.40 -2.61 3.62
CA THR A 26 14.51 -3.30 4.57
C THR A 26 13.15 -2.59 4.67
N LEU A 27 12.11 -3.33 5.10
CA LEU A 27 10.81 -2.72 5.40
C LEU A 27 10.92 -1.66 6.51
N ARG A 28 11.86 -1.82 7.45
CA ARG A 28 12.10 -0.85 8.51
C ARG A 28 12.63 0.47 7.96
N GLU A 29 13.61 0.44 7.07
CA GLU A 29 14.13 1.66 6.42
C GLU A 29 13.02 2.38 5.63
N ILE A 30 12.17 1.63 4.91
CA ILE A 30 11.03 2.21 4.19
C ILE A 30 10.04 2.85 5.18
N SER A 31 9.71 2.15 6.27
CA SER A 31 8.82 2.65 7.33
C SER A 31 9.37 3.95 7.95
N ASP A 32 10.67 4.00 8.23
CA ASP A 32 11.30 5.16 8.86
C ASP A 32 11.29 6.38 7.94
N ALA A 33 11.50 6.17 6.63
CA ALA A 33 11.48 7.21 5.60
C ALA A 33 10.07 7.71 5.25
N THR A 34 9.09 6.81 5.16
CA THR A 34 7.73 7.11 4.64
C THR A 34 6.67 7.29 5.72
N LYS A 35 6.97 6.88 6.97
CA LYS A 35 6.02 6.77 8.08
C LYS A 35 4.86 5.81 7.84
N ILE A 36 4.97 4.93 6.84
CA ILE A 36 4.04 3.83 6.62
C ILE A 36 4.41 2.71 7.59
N SER A 37 3.45 2.29 8.43
CA SER A 37 3.69 1.20 9.38
C SER A 37 4.05 -0.10 8.69
N LEU A 38 4.98 -0.89 9.26
CA LEU A 38 5.42 -2.20 8.75
C LEU A 38 4.26 -3.10 8.27
N ARG A 39 3.17 -3.20 9.05
CA ARG A 39 1.98 -3.99 8.69
C ARG A 39 1.39 -3.67 7.32
N PHE A 40 1.48 -2.42 6.87
CA PHE A 40 0.95 -2.00 5.57
C PHE A 40 1.97 -2.26 4.46
N LEU A 41 3.26 -2.18 4.76
CA LEU A 41 4.30 -2.56 3.80
C LEU A 41 4.29 -4.08 3.56
N GLU A 42 4.08 -4.87 4.61
CA GLU A 42 3.86 -6.32 4.53
C GLU A 42 2.61 -6.64 3.70
N ALA A 43 1.50 -5.94 3.93
CA ALA A 43 0.28 -6.09 3.12
C ALA A 43 0.52 -5.73 1.64
N ILE A 44 1.34 -4.71 1.35
CA ILE A 44 1.73 -4.39 -0.04
C ILE A 44 2.51 -5.56 -0.64
N GLU A 45 3.50 -6.13 0.06
CA GLU A 45 4.28 -7.27 -0.44
C GLU A 45 3.46 -8.53 -0.65
N ALA A 46 2.43 -8.73 0.19
CA ALA A 46 1.47 -9.82 0.07
C ALA A 46 0.34 -9.55 -0.94
N GLU A 47 0.33 -8.37 -1.58
CA GLU A 47 -0.73 -7.90 -2.48
C GLU A 47 -2.14 -7.84 -1.83
N GLU A 48 -2.19 -7.76 -0.51
CA GLU A 48 -3.40 -7.64 0.33
C GLU A 48 -3.83 -6.17 0.43
N PHE A 49 -4.06 -5.54 -0.73
CA PHE A 49 -4.30 -4.10 -0.80
C PHE A 49 -5.57 -3.64 -0.08
N GLU A 50 -6.54 -4.54 0.11
CA GLU A 50 -7.76 -4.30 0.90
C GLU A 50 -7.48 -4.02 2.38
N LYS A 51 -6.30 -4.41 2.89
CA LYS A 51 -5.87 -4.09 4.26
C LYS A 51 -5.29 -2.68 4.38
N LEU A 52 -5.01 -1.99 3.27
CA LEU A 52 -4.52 -0.62 3.29
C LEU A 52 -5.61 0.35 3.76
N PRO A 53 -5.24 1.53 4.29
CA PRO A 53 -6.21 2.58 4.54
C PRO A 53 -6.87 2.97 3.21
N GLY A 54 -8.20 2.86 3.13
CA GLY A 54 -8.95 3.15 1.92
C GLY A 54 -8.80 4.59 1.41
N GLY A 55 -9.34 4.85 0.22
CA GLY A 55 -9.32 6.18 -0.41
C GLY A 55 -7.93 6.56 -0.95
N VAL A 56 -7.56 7.84 -0.79
CA VAL A 56 -6.31 8.41 -1.33
C VAL A 56 -5.04 7.84 -0.70
N PHE A 57 -5.12 7.29 0.51
CA PHE A 57 -3.97 6.77 1.24
C PHE A 57 -3.43 5.46 0.67
N ALA A 58 -4.30 4.52 0.26
CA ALA A 58 -3.85 3.30 -0.42
C ALA A 58 -2.99 3.63 -1.64
N VAL A 59 -3.45 4.56 -2.49
CA VAL A 59 -2.70 5.01 -3.67
C VAL A 59 -1.37 5.67 -3.26
N SER A 60 -1.39 6.54 -2.25
CA SER A 60 -0.17 7.18 -1.74
C SER A 60 0.85 6.16 -1.20
N TYR A 61 0.39 5.14 -0.47
CA TYR A 61 1.26 4.12 0.11
C TYR A 61 1.88 3.23 -0.97
N LEU A 62 1.11 2.87 -2.00
CA LEU A 62 1.61 2.13 -3.15
C LEU A 62 2.69 2.93 -3.89
N LYS A 63 2.46 4.23 -4.14
CA LYS A 63 3.48 5.10 -4.76
C LYS A 63 4.76 5.20 -3.93
N GLN A 64 4.62 5.48 -2.63
CA GLN A 64 5.77 5.62 -1.74
C GLN A 64 6.57 4.32 -1.61
N TYR A 65 5.90 3.17 -1.55
CA TYR A 65 6.56 1.87 -1.53
C TYR A 65 7.28 1.61 -2.87
N ALA A 66 6.61 1.80 -4.01
CA ALA A 66 7.19 1.62 -5.34
C ALA A 66 8.46 2.47 -5.52
N ALA A 67 8.39 3.76 -5.16
CA ALA A 67 9.53 4.67 -5.21
C ALA A 67 10.70 4.16 -4.34
N ALA A 68 10.42 3.68 -3.12
CA ALA A 68 11.46 3.21 -2.20
C ALA A 68 12.21 1.97 -2.72
N ILE A 69 11.53 1.10 -3.47
CA ILE A 69 12.12 -0.14 -4.00
C ILE A 69 12.58 0.00 -5.46
N GLY A 70 12.34 1.15 -6.10
CA GLY A 70 12.64 1.39 -7.52
C GLY A 70 11.71 0.64 -8.48
N TYR A 71 10.48 0.36 -8.07
CA TYR A 71 9.45 -0.27 -8.90
C TYR A 71 8.63 0.81 -9.64
N PRO A 72 8.15 0.59 -10.88
CA PRO A 72 7.31 1.56 -11.56
C PRO A 72 6.03 1.88 -10.78
N GLU A 73 5.89 3.14 -10.34
CA GLU A 73 4.76 3.55 -9.49
C GLU A 73 3.41 3.32 -10.16
N GLN A 74 3.33 3.60 -11.47
CA GLN A 74 2.10 3.47 -12.25
C GLN A 74 1.61 2.02 -12.24
N ASP A 75 2.50 1.07 -12.53
CA ASP A 75 2.19 -0.37 -12.54
C ASP A 75 1.64 -0.85 -11.20
N LEU A 76 2.27 -0.45 -10.08
CA LEU A 76 1.82 -0.86 -8.75
C LEU A 76 0.47 -0.21 -8.37
N VAL A 77 0.27 1.06 -8.72
CA VAL A 77 -0.99 1.76 -8.47
C VAL A 77 -2.13 1.17 -9.29
N GLU A 78 -1.91 0.87 -10.57
CA GLU A 78 -2.89 0.24 -11.44
C GLU A 78 -3.25 -1.16 -10.94
N ALA A 79 -2.24 -1.97 -10.57
CA ALA A 79 -2.44 -3.27 -9.97
C ALA A 79 -3.25 -3.22 -8.67
N GLY A 80 -3.00 -2.20 -7.84
CA GLY A 80 -3.75 -1.94 -6.61
C GLY A 80 -5.20 -1.54 -6.87
N ARG A 81 -5.44 -0.59 -7.79
CA ARG A 81 -6.79 -0.14 -8.18
C ARG A 81 -7.63 -1.28 -8.73
N ALA A 82 -7.04 -2.11 -9.60
CA ALA A 82 -7.71 -3.26 -10.19
C ALA A 82 -8.17 -4.28 -9.14
N ARG A 83 -7.33 -4.56 -8.13
CA ARG A 83 -7.65 -5.51 -7.04
C ARG A 83 -8.62 -4.95 -6.00
N LEU A 84 -8.55 -3.64 -5.73
CA LEU A 84 -9.46 -2.96 -4.81
C LEU A 84 -10.84 -2.67 -5.41
N GLY A 85 -11.03 -2.90 -6.72
CA GLY A 85 -12.26 -2.50 -7.42
C GLY A 85 -12.46 -0.98 -7.45
N LEU A 86 -11.39 -0.19 -7.26
CA LEU A 86 -11.43 1.27 -7.26
C LEU A 86 -11.41 1.80 -8.71
N ALA A 87 -12.45 1.46 -9.46
CA ALA A 87 -12.77 2.11 -10.71
C ALA A 87 -13.49 3.45 -10.40
N GLY A 88 -12.72 4.53 -10.29
CA GLY A 88 -13.27 5.87 -10.46
C GLY A 88 -13.93 6.57 -9.27
N GLU A 89 -13.65 6.21 -8.01
CA GLU A 89 -14.14 7.01 -6.86
C GLU A 89 -13.01 7.68 -6.08
N ALA A 90 -13.14 9.01 -5.96
CA ALA A 90 -12.29 9.87 -5.17
C ALA A 90 -12.46 9.53 -3.67
N ALA A 91 -11.32 9.27 -3.03
CA ALA A 91 -11.03 9.71 -1.66
C ALA A 91 -12.21 9.72 -0.67
N GLY A 92 -12.75 8.55 -0.30
CA GLY A 92 -13.65 8.49 0.86
C GLY A 92 -12.92 8.94 2.14
N PRO A 93 -13.52 9.77 3.01
CA PRO A 93 -12.85 10.29 4.18
C PRO A 93 -12.64 9.22 5.24
N MET A 94 -11.49 9.37 5.90
CA MET A 94 -10.90 8.55 6.95
C MET A 94 -11.85 8.33 8.15
N LYS A 95 -12.03 7.06 8.56
CA LYS A 95 -12.80 6.73 9.79
C LYS A 95 -12.00 6.84 11.10
N ASP A 96 -10.70 7.17 11.08
CA ASP A 96 -10.10 7.75 12.28
C ASP A 96 -8.83 8.60 12.06
N GLU A 97 -9.04 9.91 11.94
CA GLU A 97 -8.02 10.96 11.89
C GLU A 97 -7.29 11.15 13.24
N ARG A 98 -7.85 10.63 14.34
CA ARG A 98 -7.30 10.85 15.71
C ARG A 98 -5.97 10.14 15.94
N ARG A 99 -5.67 9.06 15.19
CA ARG A 99 -4.34 8.39 15.20
C ARG A 99 -3.31 9.06 14.30
N LEU A 100 -3.75 9.80 13.27
CA LEU A 100 -2.85 10.48 12.33
C LEU A 100 -2.03 11.57 13.05
N ARG A 101 -2.66 12.26 14.01
CA ARG A 101 -2.06 13.34 14.81
C ARG A 101 -1.09 12.86 15.90
N SER A 102 -1.28 11.68 16.48
CA SER A 102 -0.35 11.11 17.48
C SER A 102 0.90 10.46 16.89
N LEU A 103 0.85 10.04 15.62
CA LEU A 103 1.94 9.33 14.93
C LEU A 103 2.90 10.24 14.17
N LEU A 104 2.51 11.49 13.89
CA LEU A 104 3.35 12.51 13.25
C LEU A 104 4.08 13.43 14.24
N GLY A 105 3.91 13.21 15.57
CA GLY A 105 4.65 13.96 16.60
C GLY A 105 4.35 15.46 16.66
N PHE A 106 3.23 15.93 16.14
CA PHE A 106 2.81 17.33 16.27
C PHE A 106 2.13 17.56 17.64
N PRO A 107 2.57 18.55 18.44
CA PRO A 107 2.04 18.78 19.79
C PRO A 107 0.60 19.35 19.78
N LEU A 108 -0.15 19.10 20.87
CA LEU A 108 -1.43 19.75 21.15
C LEU A 108 -1.20 21.16 21.72
N PHE A 109 -1.22 22.18 20.86
CA PHE A 109 -1.54 23.57 21.18
C PHE A 109 -2.18 24.23 19.96
#